data_AF-A0A4Q6BBV3-F1
#
_entry.id   AF-A0A4Q6BBV3-F1
#
_cell.length_a   1.000
_cell.length_b   1.000
_cell.length_c   1.000
_cell.angle_alpha   90.00
_cell.angle_beta   90.00
_cell.angle_gamma   90.00
#
_symmetry.space_group_name_H-M   'P 1'
#
loop_
_entity.id
_entity.type
_entity.pdbx_description
1 polymer ?
#
loop_
_entity_poly.entity_id
_entity_poly.type
_entity_poly.pdbx_seq_one_letter_code
_entity_poly.pdbx_strand_id
1 'polypeptide(L)'
;MRRLAFVLLLQIAAACGQADDSSSSDLNSVVLDSSRSRWTQPRSIPVCITNRSALADELFNDIKNYVTSEYAAKTGVGFTGWGDCSDAQMKSSTVRVTFNLKHNWSSSSAVVAGGGLSMVGMSSRTCGADCVGGTMRLDIGSKGAYPASGSRYRDFTVSRTRATAIHEFGHALGLMHEHERTDAVGCDKSDGSVVSGSNYVYIGDYDSTSIMNYCHSGSITTLSKGDIAGVYYLYPALAAGH
;
A
#
# COMPACT_ATOMS: atom_id res chain seq x y z
N MET A 1 17.27 81.69 4.36
CA MET A 1 15.83 81.52 4.06
C MET A 1 15.66 80.25 3.23
N ARG A 2 14.69 79.40 3.64
CA ARG A 2 14.16 78.20 2.96
C ARG A 2 15.10 76.99 2.84
N ARG A 3 14.71 75.74 3.13
CA ARG A 3 13.59 75.09 3.85
C ARG A 3 14.05 73.62 3.96
N LEU A 4 13.85 72.98 5.11
CA LEU A 4 14.01 71.53 5.28
C LEU A 4 13.14 70.78 4.26
N ALA A 5 13.67 69.69 3.70
CA ALA A 5 12.87 68.59 3.19
C ALA A 5 13.64 67.29 3.44
N PHE A 6 13.26 66.59 4.52
CA PHE A 6 13.56 65.18 4.72
C PHE A 6 12.79 64.39 3.67
N VAL A 7 13.50 63.63 2.83
CA VAL A 7 12.88 62.61 1.98
C VAL A 7 13.38 61.25 2.46
N LEU A 8 12.48 60.58 3.19
CA LEU A 8 12.58 59.19 3.61
C LEU A 8 12.38 58.31 2.36
N LEU A 9 13.47 57.78 1.80
CA LEU A 9 13.40 56.82 0.70
C LEU A 9 13.32 55.41 1.28
N LEU A 10 12.09 54.89 1.27
CA LEU A 10 11.67 53.56 1.65
C LEU A 10 12.41 52.52 0.79
N GLN A 11 13.13 51.61 1.43
CA GLN A 11 13.75 50.47 0.76
C GLN A 11 12.67 49.49 0.33
N ILE A 12 12.47 49.35 -0.98
CA ILE A 12 11.69 48.25 -1.55
C ILE A 12 12.67 47.09 -1.74
N ALA A 13 12.75 46.22 -0.74
CA ALA A 13 13.33 44.90 -0.90
C ALA A 13 12.45 44.13 -1.89
N ALA A 14 12.94 43.93 -3.12
CA ALA A 14 12.40 42.93 -4.03
C ALA A 14 12.76 41.54 -3.46
N ALA A 15 12.00 41.10 -2.47
CA ALA A 15 11.92 39.70 -2.13
C ALA A 15 11.19 39.02 -3.30
N CYS A 16 11.93 38.35 -4.18
CA CYS A 16 11.35 37.31 -4.99
C CYS A 16 10.89 36.21 -4.03
N GLY A 17 9.66 36.34 -3.52
CA GLY A 17 8.95 35.22 -2.94
C GLY A 17 8.81 34.18 -4.04
N GLN A 18 9.59 33.11 -3.95
CA GLN A 18 9.12 31.83 -4.49
C GLN A 18 7.82 31.57 -3.78
N ALA A 19 6.71 31.67 -4.51
CA ALA A 19 5.50 31.01 -4.10
C ALA A 19 5.87 29.54 -3.95
N ASP A 20 5.90 29.06 -2.71
CA ASP A 20 5.78 27.63 -2.45
C ASP A 20 4.42 27.23 -3.04
N ASP A 21 4.42 26.76 -4.29
CA ASP A 21 3.33 25.98 -4.85
C ASP A 21 3.31 24.63 -4.13
N SER A 22 2.92 24.64 -2.86
CA SER A 22 2.51 23.47 -2.11
C SER A 22 1.04 23.15 -2.43
N SER A 23 0.69 23.09 -3.73
CA SER A 23 -0.63 22.61 -4.13
C SER A 23 -0.73 21.14 -3.75
N SER A 24 -1.73 20.84 -2.94
CA SER A 24 -2.00 19.61 -2.20
C SER A 24 -2.34 18.39 -3.06
N SER A 25 -1.68 18.17 -4.19
CA SER A 25 -1.98 17.08 -5.13
C SER A 25 -1.31 15.75 -4.79
N ASP A 26 -0.48 15.71 -3.74
CA ASP A 26 0.35 14.55 -3.43
C ASP A 26 -0.22 13.68 -2.29
N LEU A 27 -1.28 14.10 -1.61
CA LEU A 27 -1.79 13.43 -0.41
C LEU A 27 -3.07 12.62 -0.67
N ASN A 28 -3.26 12.14 -1.89
CA ASN A 28 -4.56 11.65 -2.30
C ASN A 28 -4.73 10.13 -2.30
N SER A 29 -5.89 9.63 -1.87
CA SER A 29 -6.17 8.20 -1.75
C SER A 29 -7.67 7.94 -1.65
N VAL A 30 -8.11 6.70 -1.83
CA VAL A 30 -9.44 6.26 -1.41
C VAL A 30 -9.37 5.17 -0.34
N VAL A 31 -10.21 5.31 0.68
CA VAL A 31 -10.23 4.41 1.84
C VAL A 31 -11.64 3.90 2.15
N LEU A 32 -11.72 2.70 2.71
CA LEU A 32 -12.92 2.20 3.38
C LEU A 32 -13.00 2.78 4.80
N ASP A 33 -13.81 3.83 4.97
CA ASP A 33 -14.03 4.47 6.26
C ASP A 33 -15.13 3.77 7.05
N SER A 34 -14.79 2.64 7.67
CA SER A 34 -15.67 1.99 8.64
C SER A 34 -14.92 1.75 9.95
N SER A 35 -15.41 2.31 11.06
CA SER A 35 -14.83 2.09 12.38
C SER A 35 -14.77 0.61 12.79
N ARG A 36 -15.60 -0.24 12.19
CA ARG A 36 -15.61 -1.70 12.42
C ARG A 36 -14.51 -2.44 11.64
N SER A 37 -13.98 -1.86 10.58
CA SER A 37 -12.91 -2.44 9.75
C SER A 37 -11.53 -1.82 10.02
N ARG A 38 -11.42 -0.84 10.92
CA ARG A 38 -10.11 -0.27 11.29
C ARG A 38 -9.43 -1.12 12.37
N TRP A 39 -8.12 -1.29 12.25
CA TRP A 39 -7.32 -1.91 13.31
C TRP A 39 -7.24 -1.00 14.55
N THR A 40 -7.50 -1.57 15.73
CA THR A 40 -7.43 -0.83 17.00
C THR A 40 -6.01 -0.58 17.49
N GLN A 41 -5.05 -1.39 17.03
CA GLN A 41 -3.63 -1.31 17.38
C GLN A 41 -2.76 -1.27 16.12
N PRO A 42 -2.76 -0.16 15.36
CA PRO A 42 -2.10 -0.11 14.05
C PRO A 42 -0.57 -0.22 14.11
N ARG A 43 0.04 -0.06 15.29
CA ARG A 43 1.48 -0.30 15.52
C ARG A 43 1.84 -1.77 15.78
N SER A 44 0.85 -2.67 15.89
CA SER A 44 1.07 -4.11 16.13
C SER A 44 -0.08 -4.94 15.57
N ILE A 45 -0.28 -4.88 14.26
CA ILE A 45 -1.28 -5.67 13.54
C ILE A 45 -0.80 -7.13 13.45
N PRO A 46 -1.60 -8.10 13.92
CA PRO A 46 -1.21 -9.50 13.90
C PRO A 46 -1.23 -10.06 12.48
N VAL A 47 -0.14 -10.75 12.11
CA VAL A 47 0.05 -11.47 10.84
C VAL A 47 0.40 -12.92 11.12
N CYS A 48 -0.13 -13.85 10.33
CA CYS A 48 0.32 -15.23 10.29
C CYS A 48 0.22 -15.81 8.88
N ILE A 49 0.94 -16.89 8.63
CA ILE A 49 1.03 -17.54 7.31
C ILE A 49 0.30 -18.89 7.37
N THR A 50 -0.60 -19.13 6.43
CA THR A 50 -1.41 -20.36 6.42
C THR A 50 -0.65 -21.57 5.89
N ASN A 51 0.40 -21.35 5.10
CA ASN A 51 1.18 -22.39 4.45
C ASN A 51 2.70 -22.11 4.46
N ARG A 52 3.25 -21.71 5.62
CA ARG A 52 4.65 -21.26 5.72
C ARG A 52 5.66 -22.29 5.23
N SER A 53 5.41 -23.57 5.48
CA SER A 53 6.29 -24.68 5.12
C SER A 53 6.46 -24.87 3.61
N ALA A 54 5.57 -24.30 2.80
CA ALA A 54 5.66 -24.35 1.34
C ALA A 54 6.63 -23.31 0.74
N LEU A 55 7.25 -22.47 1.57
CA LEU A 55 8.03 -21.31 1.14
C LEU A 55 9.50 -21.45 1.47
N ALA A 56 10.35 -21.08 0.51
CA ALA A 56 11.76 -20.85 0.78
C ALA A 56 11.94 -19.62 1.68
N ASP A 57 12.88 -19.72 2.62
CA ASP A 57 13.16 -18.67 3.61
C ASP A 57 13.55 -17.35 2.97
N GLU A 58 14.30 -17.39 1.86
CA GLU A 58 14.70 -16.19 1.11
C GLU A 58 13.47 -15.36 0.70
N LEU A 59 12.53 -15.98 -0.02
CA LEU A 59 11.34 -15.31 -0.52
C LEU A 59 10.48 -14.79 0.63
N PHE A 60 10.25 -15.64 1.63
CA PHE A 60 9.43 -15.28 2.76
C PHE A 60 10.02 -14.11 3.57
N ASN A 61 11.30 -14.19 3.92
CA ASN A 61 11.96 -13.15 4.71
C ASN A 61 12.06 -11.84 3.92
N ASP A 62 12.26 -11.90 2.61
CA ASP A 62 12.24 -10.71 1.76
C ASP A 62 10.91 -9.96 1.85
N ILE A 63 9.80 -10.67 1.61
CA ILE A 63 8.45 -10.10 1.65
C ILE A 63 8.12 -9.56 3.05
N LYS A 64 8.37 -10.36 4.08
CA LYS A 64 8.17 -9.95 5.48
C LYS A 64 8.91 -8.66 5.80
N ASN A 65 10.20 -8.61 5.49
CA ASN A 65 11.05 -7.46 5.81
C ASN A 65 10.66 -6.23 4.99
N TYR A 66 10.35 -6.42 3.70
CA TYR A 66 9.95 -5.33 2.82
C TYR A 66 8.64 -4.69 3.28
N VAL A 67 7.59 -5.49 3.49
CA VAL A 67 6.29 -4.99 3.99
C VAL A 67 6.45 -4.31 5.35
N THR A 68 7.16 -4.95 6.28
CA THR A 68 7.34 -4.40 7.64
C THR A 68 8.10 -3.07 7.61
N SER A 69 9.20 -2.99 6.85
CA SER A 69 10.04 -1.78 6.81
C SER A 69 9.36 -0.63 6.05
N GLU A 70 8.73 -0.91 4.92
CA GLU A 70 8.06 0.10 4.10
C GLU A 70 6.95 0.82 4.89
N TYR A 71 6.07 0.06 5.53
CA TYR A 71 5.00 0.62 6.35
C TYR A 71 5.51 1.26 7.64
N ALA A 72 6.42 0.61 8.37
CA ALA A 72 6.94 1.18 9.61
C ALA A 72 7.67 2.50 9.37
N ALA A 73 8.51 2.56 8.33
CA ALA A 73 9.31 3.75 8.03
C ALA A 73 8.46 4.93 7.53
N LYS A 74 7.39 4.67 6.75
CA LYS A 74 6.62 5.73 6.10
C LYS A 74 5.35 6.13 6.83
N THR A 75 4.75 5.21 7.59
CA THR A 75 3.47 5.44 8.26
C THR A 75 3.51 5.10 9.74
N GLY A 76 4.52 4.36 10.22
CA GLY A 76 4.58 3.90 11.61
C GLY A 76 3.63 2.75 11.93
N VAL A 77 2.93 2.20 10.92
CA VAL A 77 2.22 0.92 11.03
C VAL A 77 3.21 -0.19 11.35
N GLY A 78 2.83 -1.09 12.24
CA GLY A 78 3.65 -2.25 12.60
C GLY A 78 2.90 -3.55 12.39
N PHE A 79 3.60 -4.55 11.85
CA PHE A 79 3.11 -5.90 11.65
C PHE A 79 3.90 -6.89 12.51
N THR A 80 3.20 -7.70 13.29
CA THR A 80 3.81 -8.64 14.25
C THR A 80 3.36 -10.08 14.00
N GLY A 81 4.12 -11.05 14.53
CA GLY A 81 3.89 -12.49 14.28
C GLY A 81 4.71 -13.02 13.10
N TRP A 82 4.06 -13.34 11.99
CA TRP A 82 4.64 -13.94 10.76
C TRP A 82 4.99 -15.44 10.84
N GLY A 83 4.68 -16.12 11.95
CA GLY A 83 4.75 -17.58 12.02
C GLY A 83 3.57 -18.27 11.33
N ASP A 84 3.52 -19.59 11.44
CA ASP A 84 2.33 -20.37 11.07
C ASP A 84 1.10 -19.88 11.83
N CYS A 85 -0.05 -19.88 11.17
CA CYS A 85 -1.31 -19.54 11.82
C CYS A 85 -1.69 -20.60 12.86
N SER A 86 -1.90 -20.16 14.09
CA SER A 86 -2.55 -20.97 15.14
C SER A 86 -4.06 -21.07 14.93
N ASP A 87 -4.70 -22.08 15.53
CA ASP A 87 -6.16 -22.24 15.52
C ASP A 87 -6.93 -21.02 16.04
N ALA A 88 -6.34 -20.29 17.00
CA ALA A 88 -6.91 -19.05 17.51
C ALA A 88 -6.85 -17.94 16.45
N GLN A 89 -5.71 -17.79 15.77
CA GLN A 89 -5.54 -16.80 14.70
C GLN A 89 -6.45 -17.08 13.51
N MET A 90 -6.71 -18.35 13.20
CA MET A 90 -7.66 -18.76 12.15
C MET A 90 -9.10 -18.27 12.41
N LYS A 91 -9.45 -17.95 13.66
CA LYS A 91 -10.80 -17.53 14.08
C LYS A 91 -10.90 -16.05 14.49
N SER A 92 -9.77 -15.37 14.58
CA SER A 92 -9.69 -13.97 15.05
C SER A 92 -9.48 -12.99 13.89
N SER A 93 -9.52 -11.69 14.19
CA SER A 93 -9.08 -10.64 13.27
C SER A 93 -7.55 -10.65 13.19
N THR A 94 -7.01 -11.35 12.20
CA THR A 94 -5.58 -11.50 11.92
C THR A 94 -5.38 -11.44 10.42
N VAL A 95 -4.32 -10.78 9.95
CA VAL A 95 -3.92 -10.87 8.54
C VAL A 95 -3.36 -12.27 8.29
N ARG A 96 -4.19 -13.15 7.73
CA ARG A 96 -3.83 -14.53 7.40
C ARG A 96 -3.41 -14.59 5.94
N VAL A 97 -2.11 -14.62 5.71
CA VAL A 97 -1.52 -14.62 4.37
C VAL A 97 -1.41 -16.05 3.87
N THR A 98 -2.04 -16.32 2.74
CA THR A 98 -1.87 -17.54 1.96
C THR A 98 -0.99 -17.24 0.76
N PHE A 99 0.07 -18.02 0.55
CA PHE A 99 0.87 -17.93 -0.66
C PHE A 99 0.37 -18.94 -1.70
N ASN A 100 -0.11 -18.44 -2.84
CA ASN A 100 -0.61 -19.27 -3.91
C ASN A 100 0.51 -19.59 -4.91
N LEU A 101 0.84 -20.87 -5.05
CA LEU A 101 1.95 -21.37 -5.88
C LEU A 101 1.54 -21.45 -7.35
N LYS A 102 1.46 -20.30 -8.02
CA LYS A 102 0.80 -20.15 -9.33
C LYS A 102 1.76 -20.02 -10.50
N HIS A 103 2.80 -19.21 -10.35
CA HIS A 103 3.56 -18.71 -11.50
C HIS A 103 4.74 -19.62 -11.87
N ASN A 104 4.99 -19.83 -13.16
CA ASN A 104 6.19 -20.53 -13.61
C ASN A 104 7.33 -19.54 -13.90
N TRP A 105 8.22 -19.32 -12.92
CA TRP A 105 9.38 -18.44 -13.07
C TRP A 105 10.65 -19.14 -13.59
N SER A 106 10.53 -20.37 -14.10
CA SER A 106 11.64 -21.12 -14.70
C SER A 106 11.69 -21.04 -16.23
N SER A 107 10.71 -20.40 -16.86
CA SER A 107 10.61 -20.26 -18.32
C SER A 107 11.60 -19.24 -18.87
N SER A 108 12.18 -19.53 -20.04
CA SER A 108 13.04 -18.62 -20.80
C SER A 108 12.30 -17.76 -21.83
N SER A 109 10.99 -17.89 -22.02
CA SER A 109 10.27 -17.08 -23.03
C SER A 109 9.59 -15.85 -22.42
N ALA A 110 8.88 -16.01 -21.30
CA ALA A 110 8.25 -14.93 -20.55
C ALA A 110 7.92 -15.41 -19.13
N VAL A 111 7.87 -14.48 -18.17
CA VAL A 111 7.39 -14.75 -16.80
C VAL A 111 6.30 -13.77 -16.43
N VAL A 112 5.32 -14.23 -15.66
CA VAL A 112 4.31 -13.39 -15.02
C VAL A 112 4.61 -13.38 -13.52
N ALA A 113 4.48 -12.23 -12.88
CA ALA A 113 4.69 -12.07 -11.45
C ALA A 113 3.69 -11.05 -10.89
N GLY A 114 3.42 -11.16 -9.60
CA GLY A 114 2.40 -10.39 -8.90
C GLY A 114 1.02 -11.06 -8.95
N GLY A 115 0.01 -10.31 -8.54
CA GLY A 115 -1.35 -10.80 -8.33
C GLY A 115 -1.58 -11.23 -6.88
N GLY A 116 -2.72 -10.83 -6.34
CA GLY A 116 -3.09 -11.09 -4.97
C GLY A 116 -4.59 -10.96 -4.80
N LEU A 117 -5.03 -10.97 -3.56
CA LEU A 117 -6.36 -10.58 -3.14
C LEU A 117 -6.32 -10.40 -1.63
N SER A 118 -6.91 -9.33 -1.10
CA SER A 118 -7.02 -9.14 0.34
C SER A 118 -8.41 -8.67 0.71
N MET A 119 -8.85 -9.06 1.90
CA MET A 119 -9.92 -8.36 2.59
C MET A 119 -9.50 -6.89 2.82
N VAL A 120 -10.47 -5.98 2.72
CA VAL A 120 -10.23 -4.56 3.01
C VAL A 120 -10.49 -4.27 4.48
N GLY A 121 -9.44 -3.83 5.18
CA GLY A 121 -9.43 -3.59 6.62
C GLY A 121 -9.37 -4.85 7.48
N MET A 122 -9.49 -4.65 8.79
CA MET A 122 -9.56 -5.66 9.82
C MET A 122 -10.74 -6.61 9.57
N SER A 123 -10.44 -7.90 9.40
CA SER A 123 -11.43 -8.94 9.18
C SER A 123 -11.07 -10.22 9.92
N SER A 124 -12.07 -10.86 10.53
CA SER A 124 -11.99 -12.25 10.97
C SER A 124 -12.45 -13.24 9.90
N ARG A 125 -13.14 -12.76 8.87
CA ARG A 125 -13.63 -13.56 7.74
C ARG A 125 -12.55 -13.75 6.68
N THR A 126 -12.62 -14.86 5.98
CA THR A 126 -11.74 -15.17 4.85
C THR A 126 -12.25 -14.51 3.57
N CYS A 127 -11.38 -14.25 2.59
CA CYS A 127 -11.79 -13.86 1.23
C CYS A 127 -12.26 -15.08 0.39
N GLY A 128 -12.92 -16.04 1.04
CA GLY A 128 -13.50 -17.20 0.39
C GLY A 128 -12.48 -18.21 -0.15
N ALA A 129 -12.90 -18.92 -1.21
CA ALA A 129 -12.09 -19.93 -1.88
C ALA A 129 -10.85 -19.32 -2.55
N ASP A 130 -10.94 -18.07 -2.99
CA ASP A 130 -9.87 -17.37 -3.70
C ASP A 130 -8.64 -17.13 -2.83
N CYS A 131 -8.77 -17.10 -1.50
CA CYS A 131 -7.66 -16.97 -0.55
C CYS A 131 -7.34 -18.26 0.20
N VAL A 132 -7.94 -19.39 -0.19
CA VAL A 132 -7.75 -20.71 0.43
C VAL A 132 -7.93 -20.64 1.96
N GLY A 133 -8.94 -19.91 2.43
CA GLY A 133 -9.21 -19.75 3.87
C GLY A 133 -8.36 -18.70 4.59
N GLY A 134 -7.49 -17.97 3.88
CA GLY A 134 -6.81 -16.76 4.39
C GLY A 134 -7.70 -15.51 4.33
N THR A 135 -7.21 -14.41 4.90
CA THR A 135 -7.76 -13.06 4.67
C THR A 135 -7.04 -12.35 3.53
N MET A 136 -5.91 -12.91 3.09
CA MET A 136 -5.07 -12.39 2.02
C MET A 136 -4.45 -13.54 1.24
N ARG A 137 -4.29 -13.35 -0.07
CA ARG A 137 -3.53 -14.20 -0.99
C ARG A 137 -2.42 -13.38 -1.64
N LEU A 138 -1.24 -13.98 -1.75
CA LEU A 138 -0.16 -13.52 -2.62
C LEU A 138 0.18 -14.61 -3.65
N ASP A 139 0.08 -14.30 -4.94
CA ASP A 139 0.48 -15.23 -6.01
C ASP A 139 2.01 -15.17 -6.20
N ILE A 140 2.66 -16.32 -6.06
CA ILE A 140 4.12 -16.47 -6.18
C ILE A 140 4.50 -17.60 -7.14
N GLY A 141 5.80 -17.79 -7.31
CA GLY A 141 6.34 -18.90 -8.09
C GLY A 141 5.86 -20.26 -7.58
N SER A 142 5.57 -21.18 -8.49
CA SER A 142 5.05 -22.53 -8.22
C SER A 142 5.97 -23.40 -7.35
N LYS A 143 7.23 -22.99 -7.20
CA LYS A 143 8.23 -23.63 -6.33
C LYS A 143 8.33 -23.01 -4.94
N GLY A 144 7.53 -22.00 -4.62
CA GLY A 144 7.60 -21.29 -3.32
C GLY A 144 8.88 -20.48 -3.13
N ALA A 145 9.62 -20.18 -4.20
CA ALA A 145 10.92 -19.54 -4.16
C ALA A 145 11.10 -18.57 -5.33
N TYR A 146 11.97 -17.57 -5.14
CA TYR A 146 12.42 -16.74 -6.24
C TYR A 146 13.26 -17.55 -7.24
N PRO A 147 13.37 -17.07 -8.50
CA PRO A 147 14.37 -17.60 -9.43
C PRO A 147 15.77 -17.56 -8.83
N ALA A 148 16.62 -18.52 -9.20
CA ALA A 148 18.01 -18.56 -8.73
C ALA A 148 18.78 -17.28 -9.06
N SER A 149 19.81 -16.98 -8.26
CA SER A 149 20.76 -15.90 -8.54
C SER A 149 21.36 -16.08 -9.93
N GLY A 150 21.35 -15.01 -10.75
CA GLY A 150 21.76 -15.05 -12.16
C GLY A 150 20.61 -15.28 -13.16
N SER A 151 19.41 -15.63 -12.70
CA SER A 151 18.23 -15.61 -13.59
C SER A 151 17.90 -14.18 -14.00
N ARG A 152 17.78 -13.93 -15.32
CA ARG A 152 17.38 -12.62 -15.87
C ARG A 152 16.00 -12.14 -15.42
N TYR A 153 15.18 -13.02 -14.84
CA TYR A 153 13.84 -12.70 -14.36
C TYR A 153 13.78 -12.38 -12.88
N ARG A 154 14.87 -12.63 -12.15
CA ARG A 154 14.87 -12.56 -10.70
C ARG A 154 14.45 -11.16 -10.21
N ASP A 155 15.11 -10.11 -10.71
CA ASP A 155 14.83 -8.73 -10.29
C ASP A 155 13.38 -8.32 -10.57
N PHE A 156 12.86 -8.69 -11.74
CA PHE A 156 11.46 -8.47 -12.10
C PHE A 156 10.51 -9.18 -11.12
N THR A 157 10.74 -10.47 -10.83
CA THR A 157 9.89 -11.23 -9.92
C THR A 157 9.95 -10.71 -8.49
N VAL A 158 11.14 -10.35 -7.98
CA VAL A 158 11.32 -9.77 -6.64
C VAL A 158 10.57 -8.44 -6.56
N SER A 159 10.80 -7.54 -7.51
CA SER A 159 10.15 -6.22 -7.55
C SER A 159 8.63 -6.33 -7.60
N ARG A 160 8.08 -7.19 -8.47
CA ARG A 160 6.63 -7.38 -8.59
C ARG A 160 6.01 -8.04 -7.37
N THR A 161 6.66 -9.05 -6.80
CA THR A 161 6.18 -9.69 -5.57
C THR A 161 6.18 -8.72 -4.39
N ARG A 162 7.20 -7.89 -4.24
CA ARG A 162 7.25 -6.83 -3.21
C ARG A 162 6.14 -5.80 -3.39
N ALA A 163 5.96 -5.30 -4.61
CA ALA A 163 4.90 -4.35 -4.97
C ALA A 163 3.51 -4.91 -4.68
N THR A 164 3.23 -6.14 -5.11
CA THR A 164 1.97 -6.82 -4.77
C THR A 164 1.81 -7.01 -3.27
N ALA A 165 2.86 -7.39 -2.54
CA ALA A 165 2.74 -7.55 -1.09
C ALA A 165 2.34 -6.24 -0.40
N ILE A 166 2.99 -5.11 -0.70
CA ILE A 166 2.60 -3.83 -0.07
C ILE A 166 1.20 -3.37 -0.54
N HIS A 167 0.80 -3.66 -1.78
CA HIS A 167 -0.56 -3.40 -2.27
C HIS A 167 -1.62 -4.15 -1.43
N GLU A 168 -1.46 -5.46 -1.28
CA GLU A 168 -2.43 -6.27 -0.54
C GLU A 168 -2.47 -5.91 0.95
N PHE A 169 -1.31 -5.57 1.53
CA PHE A 169 -1.27 -5.04 2.90
C PHE A 169 -1.93 -3.65 3.01
N GLY A 170 -1.92 -2.85 1.95
CA GLY A 170 -2.71 -1.62 1.83
C GLY A 170 -4.20 -1.89 1.96
N HIS A 171 -4.72 -2.88 1.24
CA HIS A 171 -6.09 -3.35 1.42
C HIS A 171 -6.34 -3.80 2.86
N ALA A 172 -5.48 -4.63 3.44
CA ALA A 172 -5.64 -5.09 4.83
C ALA A 172 -5.69 -3.94 5.86
N LEU A 173 -5.11 -2.77 5.54
CA LEU A 173 -5.21 -1.56 6.34
C LEU A 173 -6.49 -0.75 6.10
N GLY A 174 -7.14 -0.92 4.95
CA GLY A 174 -8.38 -0.23 4.58
C GLY A 174 -8.27 0.61 3.31
N LEU A 175 -7.14 0.61 2.61
CA LEU A 175 -7.01 1.31 1.33
C LEU A 175 -7.82 0.59 0.25
N MET A 176 -8.51 1.35 -0.60
CA MET A 176 -9.23 0.86 -1.77
C MET A 176 -8.38 1.04 -3.02
N HIS A 177 -8.78 0.40 -4.11
CA HIS A 177 -8.15 0.64 -5.39
C HIS A 177 -8.34 2.10 -5.84
N GLU A 178 -7.24 2.78 -6.14
CA GLU A 178 -7.26 4.19 -6.56
C GLU A 178 -7.92 4.36 -7.93
N HIS A 179 -7.76 3.37 -8.80
CA HIS A 179 -8.39 3.35 -10.12
C HIS A 179 -9.91 3.14 -10.06
N GLU A 180 -10.49 2.71 -8.94
CA GLU A 180 -11.95 2.54 -8.84
C GLU A 180 -12.66 3.86 -8.54
N ARG A 181 -11.94 4.93 -8.17
CA ARG A 181 -12.56 6.22 -7.90
C ARG A 181 -13.30 6.74 -9.13
N THR A 182 -14.49 7.29 -8.94
CA THR A 182 -15.27 7.88 -10.05
C THR A 182 -14.62 9.09 -10.70
N ASP A 183 -13.69 9.77 -10.02
CA ASP A 183 -12.94 10.92 -10.57
C ASP A 183 -11.62 10.52 -11.27
N ALA A 184 -11.23 9.24 -11.24
CA ALA A 184 -10.09 8.71 -11.99
C ALA A 184 -10.45 8.50 -13.47
N VAL A 185 -10.50 9.60 -14.22
CA VAL A 185 -10.88 9.64 -15.65
C VAL A 185 -9.86 8.90 -16.52
N GLY A 186 -10.36 8.09 -17.46
CA GLY A 186 -9.52 7.37 -18.43
C GLY A 186 -8.98 6.03 -17.95
N CYS A 187 -9.30 5.64 -16.72
CA CYS A 187 -8.97 4.33 -16.17
C CYS A 187 -10.08 3.31 -16.44
N ASP A 188 -9.70 2.07 -16.70
CA ASP A 188 -10.65 0.95 -16.75
C ASP A 188 -11.33 0.80 -15.38
N LYS A 189 -12.64 0.54 -15.41
CA LYS A 189 -13.52 0.37 -14.24
C LYS A 189 -14.17 -1.01 -14.24
N SER A 190 -13.66 -1.96 -15.02
CA SER A 190 -14.15 -3.34 -15.07
C SER A 190 -14.24 -3.99 -13.70
N ASP A 191 -13.34 -3.62 -12.80
CA ASP A 191 -13.21 -4.19 -11.45
C ASP A 191 -14.17 -3.54 -10.46
N GLY A 192 -14.76 -2.40 -10.82
CA GLY A 192 -15.77 -1.70 -10.06
C GLY A 192 -15.63 -0.19 -10.10
N SER A 193 -16.49 0.47 -9.34
CA SER A 193 -16.34 1.90 -9.06
C SER A 193 -16.72 2.17 -7.61
N VAL A 194 -15.85 2.88 -6.91
CA VAL A 194 -16.14 3.42 -5.57
C VAL A 194 -16.59 4.86 -5.74
N VAL A 195 -17.58 5.26 -4.94
CA VAL A 195 -18.08 6.64 -4.89
C VAL A 195 -17.89 7.13 -3.46
N SER A 196 -17.32 8.33 -3.30
CA SER A 196 -17.19 8.96 -1.99
C SER A 196 -18.56 9.11 -1.31
N GLY A 197 -18.68 8.70 -0.06
CA GLY A 197 -19.93 8.61 0.69
C GLY A 197 -19.74 7.91 2.04
N SER A 198 -20.82 7.38 2.63
CA SER A 198 -20.80 6.94 4.04
C SER A 198 -19.80 5.82 4.39
N ASN A 199 -19.36 5.01 3.42
CA ASN A 199 -18.40 3.93 3.65
C ASN A 199 -17.05 4.13 2.93
N TYR A 200 -16.98 5.00 1.93
CA TYR A 200 -15.77 5.24 1.15
C TYR A 200 -15.45 6.72 1.19
N VAL A 201 -14.20 7.07 1.47
CA VAL A 201 -13.78 8.46 1.55
C VAL A 201 -12.65 8.69 0.59
N TYR A 202 -12.78 9.72 -0.24
CA TYR A 202 -11.68 10.26 -1.02
C TYR A 202 -10.89 11.21 -0.14
N ILE A 203 -9.61 10.94 -0.04
CA ILE A 203 -8.60 11.84 0.51
C ILE A 203 -8.02 12.54 -0.72
N GLY A 204 -8.14 13.87 -0.79
CA GLY A 204 -7.64 14.65 -1.93
C GLY A 204 -8.14 14.19 -3.32
N ASP A 205 -7.38 14.55 -4.36
CA ASP A 205 -7.67 14.25 -5.78
C ASP A 205 -7.33 12.78 -6.15
N TYR A 206 -7.17 12.44 -7.42
CA TYR A 206 -6.73 11.09 -7.83
C TYR A 206 -5.20 10.96 -7.77
N ASP A 207 -4.67 9.89 -7.15
CA ASP A 207 -3.23 9.60 -7.14
C ASP A 207 -2.83 8.56 -8.20
N SER A 208 -2.38 9.05 -9.35
CA SER A 208 -1.89 8.19 -10.44
C SER A 208 -0.67 7.32 -10.09
N THR A 209 0.03 7.63 -9.00
CA THR A 209 1.23 6.93 -8.53
C THR A 209 0.99 6.07 -7.29
N SER A 210 -0.26 5.96 -6.82
CA SER A 210 -0.63 5.07 -5.72
C SER A 210 -0.30 3.62 -6.04
N ILE A 211 0.22 2.88 -5.05
CA ILE A 211 0.41 1.43 -5.20
C ILE A 211 -0.93 0.71 -5.44
N MET A 212 -2.06 1.34 -5.06
CA MET A 212 -3.42 0.83 -5.23
C MET A 212 -4.01 1.13 -6.62
N ASN A 213 -3.27 1.79 -7.51
CA ASN A 213 -3.73 2.20 -8.82
C ASN A 213 -3.35 1.19 -9.91
N TYR A 214 -4.31 0.50 -10.55
CA TYR A 214 -4.03 -0.39 -11.69
C TYR A 214 -3.91 0.35 -13.03
N CYS A 215 -4.31 1.61 -13.08
CA CYS A 215 -4.31 2.42 -14.30
C CYS A 215 -2.93 3.01 -14.64
N HIS A 216 -1.92 2.82 -13.79
CA HIS A 216 -0.60 3.39 -14.00
C HIS A 216 0.19 2.68 -15.12
N SER A 217 1.06 3.42 -15.82
CA SER A 217 1.90 2.88 -16.91
C SER A 217 3.35 2.59 -16.48
N GLY A 218 3.63 2.54 -15.18
CA GLY A 218 4.99 2.47 -14.60
C GLY A 218 5.29 1.21 -13.80
N SER A 219 6.37 1.24 -13.01
CA SER A 219 6.65 0.24 -11.97
C SER A 219 6.56 0.92 -10.60
N ILE A 220 5.35 0.97 -10.03
CA ILE A 220 5.14 1.45 -8.66
C ILE A 220 5.52 0.28 -7.76
N THR A 221 6.47 0.53 -6.86
CA THR A 221 7.04 -0.49 -5.99
C THR A 221 7.04 -0.08 -4.53
N THR A 222 6.55 1.11 -4.22
CA THR A 222 6.67 1.78 -2.93
C THR A 222 5.39 2.56 -2.65
N LEU A 223 5.08 2.85 -1.39
CA LEU A 223 3.93 3.68 -1.02
C LEU A 223 4.14 5.11 -1.54
N SER A 224 3.13 5.62 -2.23
CA SER A 224 3.01 7.03 -2.61
C SER A 224 2.71 7.89 -1.38
N LYS A 225 2.83 9.22 -1.53
CA LYS A 225 2.39 10.16 -0.50
C LYS A 225 0.87 10.08 -0.27
N GLY A 226 0.11 9.72 -1.30
CA GLY A 226 -1.31 9.46 -1.23
C GLY A 226 -1.66 8.27 -0.35
N ASP A 227 -1.00 7.13 -0.60
CA ASP A 227 -1.16 5.91 0.22
C ASP A 227 -0.87 6.20 1.70
N ILE A 228 0.18 6.98 1.97
CA ILE A 228 0.55 7.40 3.34
C ILE A 228 -0.56 8.25 3.97
N ALA A 229 -1.09 9.23 3.24
CA ALA A 229 -2.17 10.08 3.70
C ALA A 229 -3.45 9.29 3.99
N GLY A 230 -3.79 8.31 3.15
CA GLY A 230 -4.90 7.39 3.38
C GLY A 230 -4.73 6.59 4.68
N VAL A 231 -3.51 6.08 4.93
CA VAL A 231 -3.19 5.39 6.19
C VAL A 231 -3.33 6.33 7.39
N TYR A 232 -2.86 7.57 7.31
CA TYR A 232 -3.00 8.54 8.40
C TYR A 232 -4.44 8.98 8.65
N TYR A 233 -5.27 9.08 7.60
CA TYR A 233 -6.70 9.31 7.77
C TYR A 233 -7.37 8.17 8.56
N LEU A 234 -7.05 6.91 8.23
CA LEU A 234 -7.58 5.75 8.91
C LEU A 234 -7.05 5.63 10.36
N TYR A 235 -5.78 5.99 10.58
CA TYR A 235 -5.06 5.84 11.85
C TYR A 235 -4.36 7.14 12.29
N PRO A 236 -5.11 8.18 12.73
CA PRO A 236 -4.52 9.50 13.04
C PRO A 236 -3.45 9.49 14.13
N ALA A 237 -3.51 8.52 15.06
CA ALA A 237 -2.50 8.35 16.12
C ALA A 237 -1.09 8.02 15.59
N LEU A 238 -0.97 7.63 14.33
CA LEU A 238 0.32 7.39 13.68
C LEU A 238 0.98 8.68 13.18
N ALA A 239 0.18 9.65 12.73
CA ALA A 239 0.68 10.93 12.20
C ALA A 239 1.34 11.79 13.28
N ALA A 240 0.94 11.64 14.55
CA ALA A 240 1.53 12.40 15.66
C ALA A 240 2.95 11.96 16.07
N GLY A 241 3.52 10.93 15.40
CA GLY A 241 4.84 10.38 15.71
C GLY A 241 5.82 10.36 14.52
N HIS A 242 5.49 11.07 13.44
CA HIS A 242 6.30 11.22 12.23
C HIS A 242 6.42 12.70 11.86
#